data_AF-A0A2U2JD21-F1
#
_entry.id   AF-A0A2U2JD21-F1
#
_cell.length_a   1.000
_cell.length_b   1.000
_cell.length_c   1.000
_cell.angle_alpha   90.00
_cell.angle_beta   90.00
_cell.angle_gamma   90.00
#
_symmetry.space_group_name_H-M   'P 1'
#
loop_
_entity.id
_entity.type
_entity.pdbx_description
1 polymer ?
#
loop_
_entity_poly.entity_id
_entity_poly.type
_entity_poly.pdbx_seq_one_letter_code
_entity_poly.pdbx_strand_id
1 'polypeptide(L)'
;MAGEGFVAHMIASLKSNKRNRVSTFDKIKDFKKSKKSELYFKKKASPLELKKIKEKILQENERNFRRKIFILIVSIIVLLFLLN
;
A
#
# COMPACT_ATOMS: atom_id res chain seq x y z
N MET A 1 -24.35 -48.22 9.09
CA MET A 1 -23.32 -47.31 9.65
C MET A 1 -22.81 -46.37 8.55
N ALA A 2 -23.69 -45.54 7.96
CA ALA A 2 -23.29 -44.61 6.90
C ALA A 2 -22.78 -43.27 7.45
N GLY A 3 -23.33 -42.80 8.59
CA GLY A 3 -22.99 -41.49 9.17
C GLY A 3 -21.60 -41.38 9.78
N GLU A 4 -21.05 -42.48 10.30
CA GLU A 4 -19.74 -42.49 10.96
C GLU A 4 -18.59 -42.17 10.00
N GLY A 5 -18.68 -42.64 8.75
CA GLY A 5 -17.72 -42.33 7.69
C GLY A 5 -17.73 -40.86 7.30
N PHE A 6 -18.91 -40.22 7.21
CA PHE A 6 -19.02 -38.80 6.89
C PHE A 6 -18.48 -37.91 7.99
N VAL A 7 -18.76 -38.24 9.26
CA VAL A 7 -18.25 -37.49 10.41
C VAL A 7 -16.72 -37.63 10.51
N ALA A 8 -16.18 -38.83 10.30
CA ALA A 8 -14.73 -39.04 10.26
C ALA A 8 -14.07 -38.24 9.13
N HIS A 9 -14.68 -38.21 7.94
CA HIS A 9 -14.17 -37.43 6.80
C HIS A 9 -14.24 -35.92 7.04
N MET A 10 -15.28 -35.45 7.73
CA MET A 10 -15.43 -34.06 8.15
C MET A 10 -14.35 -33.67 9.17
N ILE A 11 -14.11 -34.51 10.18
CA ILE A 11 -13.06 -34.29 11.18
C ILE A 11 -11.67 -34.29 10.51
N ALA A 12 -11.41 -35.22 9.60
CA ALA A 12 -10.17 -35.27 8.85
C ALA A 12 -9.96 -34.02 7.96
N SER A 13 -11.01 -33.56 7.29
CA SER A 13 -10.99 -32.33 6.49
C SER A 13 -10.74 -31.09 7.35
N LEU A 14 -11.42 -30.97 8.50
CA LEU A 14 -11.19 -29.87 9.44
C LEU A 14 -9.77 -29.91 10.02
N LYS A 15 -9.26 -31.09 10.36
CA LYS A 15 -7.89 -31.26 10.88
C LYS A 15 -6.83 -30.92 9.81
N SER A 16 -7.07 -31.30 8.56
CA SER A 16 -6.18 -30.99 7.42
C SER A 16 -6.22 -29.50 7.07
N ASN A 17 -7.40 -28.88 7.10
CA ASN A 17 -7.58 -27.44 6.82
C ASN A 17 -7.24 -26.54 8.02
N LYS A 18 -7.10 -27.09 9.23
CA LYS A 18 -6.62 -26.36 10.42
C LYS A 18 -5.13 -26.08 10.30
N ARG A 19 -4.79 -25.18 9.40
CA ARG A 19 -3.46 -24.58 9.30
C ARG A 19 -3.38 -23.50 10.36
N ASN A 20 -2.41 -23.57 11.26
CA ASN A 20 -2.04 -22.43 12.10
C ASN A 20 -1.44 -21.35 11.18
N ARG A 21 -2.31 -20.59 10.51
CA ARG A 21 -1.91 -19.48 9.65
C ARG A 21 -1.46 -18.36 10.58
N VAL A 22 -0.14 -18.27 10.80
CA VAL A 22 0.47 -17.08 11.38
C VAL A 22 0.00 -15.86 10.61
N SER A 23 -0.57 -14.90 11.33
CA SER A 23 -1.07 -13.65 10.74
C SER A 23 0.06 -12.94 10.01
N THR A 24 -0.25 -12.19 8.97
CA THR A 24 0.74 -11.30 8.33
C THR A 24 1.40 -10.40 9.38
N PHE A 25 0.65 -9.97 10.40
CA PHE A 25 1.17 -9.18 11.52
C PHE A 25 2.15 -9.96 12.41
N ASP A 26 1.92 -11.25 12.64
CA ASP A 26 2.84 -12.11 13.39
C ASP A 26 4.12 -12.35 12.59
N LYS A 27 4.00 -12.52 11.27
CA LYS A 27 5.16 -12.70 10.38
C LYS A 27 6.09 -11.49 10.39
N ILE A 28 5.56 -10.26 10.43
CA ILE A 28 6.36 -9.02 10.43
C ILE A 28 6.84 -8.58 11.82
N LYS A 29 6.33 -9.19 12.89
CA LYS A 29 6.68 -8.87 14.28
C LYS A 29 8.19 -9.07 14.54
N ASP A 30 8.76 -10.10 13.93
CA ASP A 30 10.17 -10.44 14.09
C ASP A 30 11.09 -9.64 13.15
N PHE A 31 10.57 -9.12 12.02
CA PHE A 31 11.33 -8.25 11.11
C PHE A 31 11.68 -6.89 11.71
N LYS A 32 10.93 -6.41 12.72
CA LYS A 32 11.21 -5.13 13.39
C LYS A 32 12.34 -5.18 14.43
N LYS A 33 12.84 -6.36 14.80
CA LYS A 33 13.81 -6.52 15.90
C LYS A 33 15.21 -6.99 15.47
N SER A 34 15.64 -6.66 14.25
CA SER A 34 17.08 -6.70 13.96
C SER A 34 17.79 -5.62 14.79
N LYS A 35 18.64 -6.03 15.74
CA LYS A 35 19.51 -5.14 16.54
C LYS A 35 20.65 -4.50 15.73
N LYS A 36 20.63 -4.48 14.40
CA LYS A 36 21.70 -3.90 13.57
C LYS A 36 21.17 -3.30 12.28
N SER A 37 20.85 -2.02 12.34
CA SER A 37 21.62 -0.98 11.65
C SER A 37 20.96 0.35 12.01
N GLU A 38 21.65 1.20 12.75
CA GLU A 38 21.28 2.61 12.77
C GLU A 38 21.15 3.07 11.32
N LEU A 39 20.04 3.72 11.00
CA LEU A 39 19.74 4.18 9.65
C LEU A 39 20.79 5.23 9.25
N TYR A 40 21.91 4.76 8.72
CA TYR A 40 23.08 5.59 8.43
C TYR A 40 22.92 6.21 7.05
N PHE A 41 22.46 7.45 7.04
CA PHE A 41 22.49 8.27 5.84
C PHE A 41 23.90 8.83 5.65
N LYS A 42 24.68 8.21 4.75
CA LYS A 42 26.04 8.66 4.37
C LYS A 42 26.09 10.13 3.93
N LYS A 43 24.99 10.63 3.35
CA LYS A 43 24.84 12.03 2.95
C LYS A 43 23.61 12.61 3.64
N LYS A 44 23.84 13.44 4.65
CA LYS A 44 22.80 14.29 5.22
C LYS A 44 22.71 15.52 4.32
N ALA A 45 21.54 15.75 3.72
CA ALA A 45 21.32 16.96 2.95
C ALA A 45 21.45 18.17 3.88
N SER A 46 22.22 19.18 3.44
CA SER A 46 22.31 20.44 4.18
C SER A 46 20.91 21.07 4.30
N PRO A 47 20.58 21.81 5.38
CA PRO A 47 19.29 22.50 5.49
C PRO A 47 18.92 23.34 4.25
N LEU A 48 19.94 23.90 3.57
CA LEU A 48 19.78 24.64 2.32
C LEU A 48 19.40 23.73 1.14
N GLU A 49 19.97 22.54 1.05
CA GLU A 49 19.63 21.55 0.02
C GLU A 49 18.23 20.99 0.23
N LEU A 50 17.85 20.72 1.48
CA LEU A 50 16.48 20.32 1.84
C LEU A 50 15.46 21.38 1.46
N LYS A 51 15.76 22.65 1.72
CA LYS A 51 14.89 23.77 1.32
C LYS A 51 14.72 23.84 -0.19
N LYS A 52 15.82 23.73 -0.96
CA LYS A 52 15.78 23.69 -2.43
C LYS A 52 14.96 22.50 -2.96
N ILE A 53 15.13 21.32 -2.37
CA ILE A 53 14.37 20.12 -2.77
C ILE A 53 12.88 20.33 -2.47
N LYS A 54 12.53 20.85 -1.29
CA LYS A 54 11.15 21.17 -0.92
C LYS A 54 10.52 22.15 -1.89
N GLU A 55 11.21 23.25 -2.20
CA GLU A 55 10.71 24.28 -3.12
C GLU A 55 10.49 23.73 -4.52
N LYS A 56 11.42 22.92 -5.05
CA LYS A 56 11.25 22.24 -6.35
C LYS A 56 10.03 21.33 -6.38
N ILE A 57 9.85 20.49 -5.36
CA ILE A 57 8.70 19.57 -5.27
C ILE A 57 7.39 20.34 -5.22
N LEU A 58 7.34 21.43 -4.43
CA LEU A 58 6.14 22.26 -4.35
C LEU A 58 5.81 22.90 -5.71
N GLN A 59 6.80 23.44 -6.41
CA GLN A 59 6.61 24.05 -7.73
C GLN A 59 6.15 23.03 -8.79
N GLU A 60 6.71 21.83 -8.79
CA GLU A 60 6.31 20.75 -9.70
C GLU A 60 4.89 20.27 -9.40
N ASN A 61 4.53 20.11 -8.13
CA ASN A 61 3.19 19.73 -7.71
C ASN A 61 2.15 20.78 -8.12
N GLU A 62 2.44 22.06 -7.89
CA GLU A 62 1.58 23.17 -8.31
C GLU A 62 1.34 23.18 -9.83
N ARG A 63 2.40 22.94 -10.62
CA ARG A 63 2.27 22.85 -12.08
C ARG A 63 1.43 21.64 -12.51
N ASN A 64 1.68 20.48 -11.89
CA ASN A 64 0.93 19.26 -12.17
C ASN A 64 -0.54 19.38 -11.76
N PHE A 65 -0.81 20.05 -10.64
CA PHE A 65 -2.15 20.29 -10.14
C PHE A 65 -2.96 21.15 -11.12
N ARG A 66 -2.39 22.28 -11.56
CA ARG A 66 -3.03 23.14 -12.59
C ARG A 66 -3.33 22.37 -13.88
N ARG A 67 -2.39 21.55 -14.35
CA ARG A 67 -2.59 20.72 -15.55
C ARG A 67 -3.73 19.71 -15.37
N LYS A 68 -3.80 19.05 -14.21
CA LYS A 68 -4.88 18.10 -13.88
C LYS A 68 -6.23 18.79 -13.80
N ILE A 69 -6.32 19.97 -13.18
CA ILE A 69 -7.55 20.76 -13.13
C ILE A 69 -8.02 21.12 -14.54
N PHE A 70 -7.11 21.61 -15.38
CA PHE A 70 -7.46 21.98 -16.75
C PHE A 70 -8.03 20.78 -17.53
N ILE A 71 -7.38 19.63 -17.45
CA ILE A 71 -7.87 18.39 -18.09
C ILE A 71 -9.25 18.00 -17.53
N LEU A 72 -9.45 18.12 -16.22
CA LEU A 72 -10.72 17.80 -15.58
C LEU A 72 -11.85 18.72 -16.08
N ILE A 73 -11.63 20.04 -16.13
CA ILE A 73 -12.61 21.00 -16.66
C ILE A 73 -12.95 20.67 -18.12
N VAL A 74 -11.94 20.45 -18.97
CA VAL A 74 -12.16 20.09 -20.37
C VAL A 74 -12.97 18.79 -20.48
N SER A 75 -12.66 17.78 -19.66
CA SER A 75 -13.39 16.51 -19.67
C SER A 75 -14.87 16.67 -19.30
N ILE A 76 -15.18 17.55 -18.34
CA ILE A 76 -16.56 17.85 -17.94
C ILE A 76 -17.31 18.55 -19.08
N ILE A 77 -16.68 19.52 -19.73
CA ILE A 77 -17.29 20.22 -20.88
C ILE A 77 -17.62 19.25 -22.01
N VAL A 78 -16.68 18.35 -22.34
CA VAL A 78 -16.90 17.31 -23.37
C VAL A 78 -18.05 16.39 -22.99
N LEU A 79 -18.11 15.93 -21.73
CA LEU A 79 -19.20 15.08 -21.25
C LEU A 79 -20.56 15.79 -21.34
N LEU A 80 -20.64 17.06 -20.95
CA LEU A 80 -21.86 17.85 -21.06
C LEU A 80 -22.32 17.99 -22.52
N PHE A 81 -21.37 18.19 -23.44
CA PHE A 81 -21.68 18.29 -24.88
C PHE A 81 -22.14 16.96 -25.50
N LEU A 82 -21.70 15.82 -24.95
CA LEU A 82 -22.13 14.49 -25.41
C LEU A 82 -23.48 14.06 -24.83
N LEU A 83 -23.82 14.55 -23.63
CA LEU A 83 -25.07 14.25 -22.93
C LEU A 83 -26.24 15.14 -23.38
N ASN A 84 -25.94 16.31 -23.93
CA ASN A 84 -26.90 17.31 -24.37
C ASN A 84 -27.09 17.25 -25.88
#